data_AF-A0A8R1I896-F1
#
_entry.id   AF-A0A8R1I896-F1
#
_cell.length_a   1.000
_cell.length_b   1.000
_cell.length_c   1.000
_cell.angle_alpha   90.00
_cell.angle_beta   90.00
_cell.angle_gamma   90.00
#
_symmetry.space_group_name_H-M   'P 1'
#
loop_
_entity.id
_entity.type
_entity.pdbx_description
1 polymer ?
#
loop_
_entity_poly.entity_id
_entity_poly.type
_entity_poly.pdbx_seq_one_letter_code
_entity_poly.pdbx_strand_id
1 'polypeptide(L)'
;MTQKWLTASEWEQVIANHLYTEVDQIGIRELKYLHDERKMTVRVPSCSNSKMPFDYLIWSKTSKKNHEKHQPRYVKLNIFDSPVNSIRCVEFQNQAVTKNIVPFKEFIYVHYTVNNNMFTVPDPKSRKRRLEDHEIFQLKNFVLPNRSVVGAKRFAETQGIEVTTKQIQNLIRGSESAVIGRTGPRSTTTMPILSEIQANTKEK
;
A
#
# COMPACT_ATOMS: atom_id res chain seq x y z
N MET A 1 -16.00 -26.41 0.10
CA MET A 1 -15.97 -25.79 -1.25
C MET A 1 -14.54 -25.41 -1.57
N THR A 2 -14.03 -25.80 -2.73
CA THR A 2 -12.69 -25.46 -3.22
C THR A 2 -12.63 -23.98 -3.61
N GLN A 3 -11.60 -23.26 -3.15
CA GLN A 3 -11.39 -21.85 -3.52
C GLN A 3 -11.19 -21.72 -5.05
N LYS A 4 -12.15 -21.12 -5.76
CA LYS A 4 -12.06 -20.89 -7.20
C LYS A 4 -11.35 -19.57 -7.48
N TRP A 5 -10.19 -19.62 -8.13
CA TRP A 5 -9.48 -18.46 -8.64
C TRP A 5 -9.97 -18.15 -10.06
N LEU A 6 -10.06 -16.87 -10.42
CA LEU A 6 -10.38 -16.49 -11.80
C LEU A 6 -9.29 -17.00 -12.76
N THR A 7 -9.75 -17.61 -13.84
CA THR A 7 -8.95 -18.01 -15.00
C THR A 7 -8.56 -16.80 -15.85
N ALA A 8 -7.66 -17.01 -16.82
CA ALA A 8 -7.31 -15.98 -17.80
C ALA A 8 -8.54 -15.42 -18.52
N SER A 9 -9.39 -16.30 -19.05
CA SER A 9 -10.60 -15.89 -19.78
C SER A 9 -11.60 -15.15 -18.89
N GLU A 10 -11.79 -15.57 -17.63
CA GLU A 10 -12.64 -14.85 -16.69
C GLU A 10 -12.08 -13.45 -16.38
N TRP A 11 -10.75 -13.29 -16.31
CA TRP A 11 -10.14 -11.96 -16.17
C TRP A 11 -10.31 -11.08 -17.40
N GLU A 12 -10.15 -11.66 -18.60
CA GLU A 12 -10.39 -10.93 -19.85
C GLU A 12 -11.83 -10.43 -19.93
N GLN A 13 -12.81 -11.25 -19.52
CA GLN A 13 -14.20 -10.83 -19.41
C GLN A 13 -14.40 -9.70 -18.40
N VAL A 14 -13.78 -9.78 -17.23
CA VAL A 14 -13.83 -8.72 -16.21
C VAL A 14 -13.29 -7.41 -16.76
N ILE A 15 -12.15 -7.46 -17.47
CA ILE A 15 -11.47 -6.26 -18.00
C ILE A 15 -12.26 -5.68 -19.17
N ALA A 16 -12.64 -6.49 -20.16
CA ALA A 16 -13.33 -6.05 -21.37
C ALA A 16 -14.73 -5.49 -21.07
N ASN A 17 -15.47 -6.14 -20.17
CA ASN A 17 -16.84 -5.76 -19.84
C ASN A 17 -16.94 -4.79 -18.65
N HIS A 18 -15.82 -4.27 -18.17
CA HIS A 18 -15.77 -3.31 -17.06
C HIS A 18 -16.48 -3.81 -15.78
N LEU A 19 -16.31 -5.10 -15.45
CA LEU A 19 -16.95 -5.75 -14.29
C LEU A 19 -16.16 -5.51 -13.00
N TYR A 20 -15.88 -4.25 -12.72
CA TYR A 20 -15.11 -3.81 -11.56
C TYR A 20 -15.51 -2.39 -11.15
N THR A 21 -15.27 -2.07 -9.88
CA THR A 21 -15.37 -0.69 -9.38
C THR A 21 -13.99 -0.05 -9.42
N GLU A 22 -13.87 1.13 -10.03
CA GLU A 22 -12.64 1.91 -10.01
C GLU A 22 -12.50 2.69 -8.71
N VAL A 23 -11.34 2.56 -8.06
CA VAL A 23 -11.02 3.27 -6.81
C VAL A 23 -9.54 3.66 -6.80
N ASP A 24 -9.20 4.77 -6.14
CA ASP A 24 -7.80 5.18 -6.00
C ASP A 24 -7.00 4.24 -5.09
N GLN A 25 -7.66 3.73 -4.04
CA GLN A 25 -7.10 2.82 -3.04
C GLN A 25 -8.20 1.98 -2.40
N ILE A 26 -7.83 0.82 -1.86
CA ILE A 26 -8.77 -0.09 -1.20
C ILE A 26 -8.87 0.31 0.28
N GLY A 27 -9.98 0.94 0.63
CA GLY A 27 -10.25 1.44 1.97
C GLY A 27 -11.26 0.60 2.75
N ILE A 28 -11.64 1.10 3.93
CA ILE A 28 -12.67 0.48 4.77
C ILE A 28 -14.03 0.44 4.08
N ARG A 29 -14.34 1.41 3.22
CA ARG A 29 -15.60 1.46 2.48
C ARG A 29 -15.74 0.24 1.55
N GLU A 30 -14.71 -0.06 0.79
CA GLU A 30 -14.66 -1.20 -0.12
C GLU A 30 -14.70 -2.53 0.66
N LEU A 31 -14.02 -2.59 1.82
CA LEU A 31 -14.08 -3.78 2.68
C LEU A 31 -15.46 -3.99 3.33
N LYS A 32 -16.21 -2.92 3.62
CA LYS A 32 -17.62 -3.04 4.05
C LYS A 32 -18.48 -3.60 2.93
N TYR A 33 -18.33 -3.10 1.71
CA TYR A 33 -19.01 -3.69 0.54
C TYR A 33 -18.66 -5.18 0.38
N LEU A 34 -17.39 -5.54 0.52
CA LEU A 34 -16.97 -6.95 0.49
C LEU A 34 -17.60 -7.79 1.60
N HIS A 35 -17.82 -7.23 2.79
CA HIS A 35 -18.49 -7.92 3.88
C HIS A 35 -19.94 -8.26 3.53
N ASP A 36 -20.66 -7.31 2.93
CA ASP A 36 -22.06 -7.48 2.62
C ASP A 36 -22.26 -8.39 1.40
N GLU A 37 -21.51 -8.13 0.33
CA GLU A 37 -21.67 -8.82 -0.97
C GLU A 37 -20.85 -10.10 -1.10
N ARG A 38 -19.86 -10.31 -0.23
CA ARG A 38 -18.95 -11.48 -0.20
C ARG A 38 -18.07 -11.65 -1.44
N LYS A 39 -18.26 -10.84 -2.46
CA LYS A 39 -17.48 -10.84 -3.70
C LYS A 39 -17.36 -9.41 -4.20
N MET A 40 -16.15 -9.01 -4.56
CA MET A 40 -15.89 -7.65 -5.05
C MET A 40 -14.73 -7.67 -6.03
N THR A 41 -14.85 -6.92 -7.12
CA THR A 41 -13.73 -6.67 -8.03
C THR A 41 -13.47 -5.18 -8.08
N VAL A 42 -12.21 -4.79 -7.88
CA VAL A 42 -11.78 -3.39 -7.96
C VAL A 42 -10.62 -3.22 -8.93
N ARG A 43 -10.54 -2.04 -9.54
CA ARG A 43 -9.41 -1.57 -10.34
C ARG A 43 -8.75 -0.40 -9.61
N VAL A 44 -7.44 -0.46 -9.43
CA VAL A 44 -6.64 0.63 -8.85
C VAL A 44 -5.46 1.00 -9.77
N PRO A 45 -5.01 2.26 -9.77
CA PRO A 45 -3.86 2.69 -10.58
C PRO A 45 -2.53 2.14 -10.02
N SER A 46 -1.70 1.57 -10.89
CA SER A 46 -0.40 0.97 -10.54
C SER A 46 0.65 1.98 -10.08
N CYS A 47 0.50 3.26 -10.42
CA CYS A 47 1.47 4.30 -10.06
C CYS A 47 1.43 4.66 -8.57
N SER A 48 0.25 4.58 -7.95
CA SER A 48 0.04 4.87 -6.52
C SER A 48 -0.20 3.62 -5.68
N ASN A 49 -0.40 2.46 -6.32
CA ASN A 49 -0.54 1.18 -5.66
C ASN A 49 0.57 0.26 -6.17
N SER A 50 1.52 -0.11 -5.32
CA SER A 50 2.49 -1.16 -5.64
C SER A 50 1.79 -2.47 -6.07
N LYS A 51 2.56 -3.43 -6.61
CA LYS A 51 2.06 -4.72 -7.16
C LYS A 51 0.98 -5.45 -6.34
N MET A 52 0.95 -5.24 -5.02
CA MET A 52 -0.10 -5.73 -4.14
C MET A 52 -0.70 -4.55 -3.35
N PRO A 53 -1.88 -4.04 -3.75
CA PRO A 53 -2.54 -2.94 -3.06
C PRO A 53 -2.78 -3.25 -1.58
N PHE A 54 -2.64 -2.22 -0.76
CA PHE A 54 -2.91 -2.29 0.68
C PHE A 54 -4.42 -2.31 0.94
N ASP A 55 -4.86 -3.18 1.85
CA ASP A 55 -6.27 -3.43 2.15
C ASP A 55 -6.48 -3.90 3.61
N TYR A 56 -5.60 -3.48 4.52
CA TYR A 56 -5.61 -3.83 5.97
C TYR A 56 -5.47 -5.33 6.31
N LEU A 57 -5.68 -6.26 5.39
CA LEU A 57 -5.69 -7.72 5.60
C LEU A 57 -4.29 -8.37 5.48
N ILE A 58 -4.06 -9.46 6.22
CA ILE A 58 -2.73 -10.08 6.32
C ILE A 58 -2.60 -11.22 5.31
N TRP A 59 -1.91 -10.95 4.21
CA TRP A 59 -1.70 -11.92 3.11
C TRP A 59 -0.37 -12.65 3.17
N SER A 60 0.53 -12.20 4.04
CA SER A 60 1.82 -12.84 4.27
C SER A 60 2.24 -12.69 5.72
N LYS A 61 2.76 -13.77 6.29
CA LYS A 61 3.29 -13.79 7.66
C LYS A 61 4.30 -14.91 7.81
N THR A 62 5.42 -14.60 8.44
CA THR A 62 6.42 -15.59 8.82
C THR A 62 6.42 -15.72 10.34
N SER A 63 6.14 -16.92 10.86
CA SER A 63 6.24 -17.22 12.29
C SER A 63 7.66 -17.67 12.61
N LYS A 64 8.39 -16.90 13.40
CA LYS A 64 9.75 -17.29 13.85
C LYS A 64 9.74 -18.48 14.81
N LYS A 65 8.63 -18.70 15.55
CA LYS A 65 8.53 -19.77 16.55
C LYS A 65 8.31 -21.15 15.93
N ASN A 66 7.54 -21.22 14.85
CA ASN A 66 7.10 -22.49 14.26
C ASN A 66 7.71 -22.72 12.87
N HIS A 67 8.56 -21.82 12.37
CA HIS A 67 9.08 -21.80 10.99
C HIS A 67 8.00 -21.81 9.88
N GLU A 68 6.73 -21.63 10.22
CA GLU A 68 5.64 -21.58 9.26
C GLU A 68 5.67 -20.26 8.47
N LYS A 69 5.52 -20.39 7.16
CA LYS A 69 5.48 -19.28 6.22
C LYS A 69 4.15 -19.28 5.48
N HIS A 70 3.32 -18.30 5.79
CA HIS A 70 2.15 -17.96 5.01
C HIS A 70 2.54 -16.92 3.96
N GLN A 71 2.34 -17.25 2.68
CA GLN A 71 2.74 -16.38 1.58
C GLN A 71 1.79 -16.50 0.38
N PRO A 72 1.62 -15.42 -0.40
CA PRO A 72 0.92 -15.48 -1.67
C PRO A 72 1.55 -16.46 -2.64
N ARG A 73 0.74 -17.02 -3.54
CA ARG A 73 1.20 -17.85 -4.66
C ARG A 73 1.18 -17.04 -5.96
N TYR A 74 2.29 -17.09 -6.69
CA TYR A 74 2.42 -16.43 -7.99
C TYR A 74 2.16 -17.45 -9.10
N VAL A 75 1.28 -17.11 -10.03
CA VAL A 75 0.89 -17.99 -11.14
C VAL A 75 0.92 -17.18 -12.43
N LYS A 76 1.60 -17.70 -13.45
CA LYS A 76 1.60 -17.08 -14.78
C LYS A 76 0.23 -17.27 -15.44
N LEU A 77 -0.32 -16.19 -15.99
CA LEU A 77 -1.51 -16.18 -16.83
C LEU A 77 -1.20 -15.39 -18.10
N ASN A 78 -1.85 -15.73 -19.20
CA ASN A 78 -1.85 -14.89 -20.40
C ASN A 78 -3.20 -14.18 -20.47
N ILE A 79 -3.20 -12.86 -20.46
CA ILE A 79 -4.41 -12.03 -20.52
C ILE A 79 -4.28 -11.12 -21.74
N PHE A 80 -5.19 -11.25 -22.70
CA PHE A 80 -5.08 -10.62 -24.03
C PHE A 80 -3.69 -10.83 -24.64
N ASP A 81 -3.25 -12.10 -24.65
CA ASP A 81 -1.94 -12.55 -25.11
C ASP A 81 -0.72 -11.92 -24.40
N SER A 82 -0.95 -11.16 -23.33
CA SER A 82 0.11 -10.57 -22.52
C SER A 82 0.40 -11.44 -21.30
N PRO A 83 1.63 -11.93 -21.12
CA PRO A 83 1.99 -12.73 -19.95
C PRO A 83 2.03 -11.85 -18.70
N VAL A 84 1.25 -12.23 -17.69
CA VAL A 84 1.18 -11.55 -16.39
C VAL A 84 1.39 -12.55 -15.25
N ASN A 85 1.92 -12.07 -14.12
CA ASN A 85 2.02 -12.86 -12.90
C ASN A 85 0.83 -12.54 -12.00
N SER A 86 -0.17 -13.41 -12.00
CA SER A 86 -1.28 -13.36 -11.06
C SER A 86 -0.78 -13.69 -9.65
N ILE A 87 -1.27 -12.94 -8.66
CA ILE A 87 -0.95 -13.14 -7.25
C ILE A 87 -2.20 -13.62 -6.53
N ARG A 88 -2.15 -14.85 -6.01
CA ARG A 88 -3.24 -15.50 -5.29
C ARG A 88 -2.95 -15.45 -3.80
N CYS A 89 -3.79 -14.75 -3.06
CA CYS A 89 -3.64 -14.55 -1.64
C CYS A 89 -4.82 -15.19 -0.89
N VAL A 90 -4.50 -15.90 0.18
CA VAL A 90 -5.46 -16.36 1.18
C VAL A 90 -5.17 -15.56 2.45
N GLU A 91 -6.18 -15.13 3.19
CA GLU A 91 -5.95 -14.34 4.40
C GLU A 91 -5.43 -15.22 5.53
N PHE A 92 -4.49 -14.70 6.33
CA PHE A 92 -3.77 -15.46 7.34
C PHE A 92 -4.66 -15.91 8.51
N GLN A 93 -5.56 -15.04 8.97
CA GLN A 93 -6.44 -15.28 10.12
C GLN A 93 -7.76 -15.96 9.74
N ASN A 94 -8.25 -15.74 8.51
CA ASN A 94 -9.48 -16.29 7.96
C ASN A 94 -9.26 -16.80 6.53
N GLN A 95 -8.94 -18.10 6.42
CA GLN A 95 -8.67 -18.74 5.13
C GLN A 95 -9.87 -18.76 4.17
N ALA A 96 -11.08 -18.41 4.60
CA ALA A 96 -12.21 -18.29 3.68
C ALA A 96 -12.17 -17.01 2.83
N VAL A 97 -11.34 -16.04 3.22
CA VAL A 97 -11.15 -14.77 2.51
C VAL A 97 -9.97 -14.91 1.57
N THR A 98 -10.21 -14.68 0.28
CA THR A 98 -9.18 -14.72 -0.75
C THR A 98 -9.17 -13.45 -1.57
N LYS A 99 -8.01 -13.13 -2.14
CA LYS A 99 -7.91 -12.17 -3.23
C LYS A 99 -7.03 -12.67 -4.36
N ASN A 100 -7.47 -12.46 -5.58
CA ASN A 100 -6.73 -12.71 -6.81
C ASN A 100 -6.33 -11.36 -7.41
N ILE A 101 -5.04 -11.14 -7.62
CA ILE A 101 -4.51 -9.89 -8.17
C ILE A 101 -3.95 -10.13 -9.55
N VAL A 102 -4.27 -9.24 -10.48
CA VAL A 102 -3.71 -9.20 -11.82
C VAL A 102 -3.23 -7.78 -12.12
N PRO A 103 -1.92 -7.55 -12.23
CA PRO A 103 -1.40 -6.32 -12.83
C PRO A 103 -1.53 -6.42 -14.36
N PHE A 104 -2.15 -5.41 -14.98
CA PHE A 104 -2.31 -5.35 -16.44
C PHE A 104 -2.30 -3.89 -16.91
N LYS A 105 -1.33 -3.56 -17.78
CA LYS A 105 -1.04 -2.18 -18.22
C LYS A 105 -0.80 -1.25 -17.01
N GLU A 106 -1.44 -0.09 -16.97
CA GLU A 106 -1.27 0.93 -15.91
C GLU A 106 -2.12 0.67 -14.66
N PHE A 107 -2.80 -0.49 -14.60
CA PHE A 107 -3.74 -0.81 -13.53
C PHE A 107 -3.46 -2.13 -12.85
N ILE A 108 -3.97 -2.25 -11.63
CA ILE A 108 -4.01 -3.47 -10.85
C ILE A 108 -5.48 -3.82 -10.61
N TYR A 109 -5.86 -5.02 -11.02
CA TYR A 109 -7.17 -5.58 -10.78
C TYR A 109 -7.11 -6.51 -9.58
N VAL A 110 -8.05 -6.36 -8.65
CA VAL A 110 -8.12 -7.17 -7.43
C VAL A 110 -9.51 -7.74 -7.30
N HIS A 111 -9.60 -9.08 -7.26
CA HIS A 111 -10.84 -9.81 -7.08
C HIS A 111 -10.87 -10.49 -5.73
N TYR A 112 -11.80 -10.09 -4.86
CA TYR A 112 -12.01 -10.65 -3.54
C TYR A 112 -13.16 -11.63 -3.52
N THR A 113 -13.01 -12.69 -2.72
CA THR A 113 -14.07 -13.65 -2.42
C THR A 113 -14.05 -14.04 -0.95
N VAL A 114 -15.22 -14.08 -0.32
CA VAL A 114 -15.42 -14.53 1.05
C VAL A 114 -16.33 -15.76 1.03
N ASN A 115 -15.80 -16.90 1.45
CA ASN A 115 -16.50 -18.19 1.38
C ASN A 115 -17.22 -18.59 2.69
N ASN A 116 -17.24 -17.71 3.70
CA ASN A 116 -17.94 -17.93 4.98
C ASN A 116 -18.63 -16.64 5.46
N ASN A 117 -19.42 -16.75 6.53
CA ASN A 117 -20.08 -15.59 7.15
C ASN A 117 -19.23 -14.94 8.25
N MET A 118 -17.93 -15.26 8.31
CA MET A 118 -17.05 -14.87 9.43
C MET A 118 -16.07 -13.76 9.06
N PHE A 119 -16.18 -13.19 7.86
CA PHE A 119 -15.37 -12.03 7.52
C PHE A 119 -15.79 -10.85 8.38
N THR A 120 -14.81 -10.16 8.95
CA THR A 120 -15.01 -8.96 9.74
C THR A 120 -14.19 -7.84 9.11
N VAL A 121 -14.81 -6.67 9.00
CA VAL A 121 -14.13 -5.49 8.46
C VAL A 121 -13.03 -5.08 9.43
N PRO A 122 -11.77 -4.96 9.00
CA PRO A 122 -10.67 -4.54 9.88
C PRO A 122 -10.87 -3.13 10.45
N ASP A 123 -10.35 -2.88 11.66
CA ASP A 123 -10.25 -1.52 12.19
C ASP A 123 -9.21 -0.73 11.36
N PRO A 124 -9.54 0.46 10.82
CA PRO A 124 -8.57 1.31 10.11
C PRO A 124 -7.32 1.69 10.92
N LYS A 125 -7.35 1.59 12.25
CA LYS A 125 -6.19 1.81 13.12
C LYS A 125 -5.32 0.56 13.31
N SER A 126 -5.81 -0.62 12.96
CA SER A 126 -5.12 -1.90 13.19
C SER A 126 -3.81 -2.01 12.44
N ARG A 127 -3.74 -1.45 11.22
CA ARG A 127 -2.57 -1.50 10.35
C ARG A 127 -2.38 -0.22 9.57
N LYS A 128 -1.13 0.07 9.27
CA LYS A 128 -0.71 1.21 8.46
C LYS A 128 -0.12 0.73 7.15
N ARG A 129 -0.39 1.50 6.08
CA ARG A 129 0.17 1.27 4.75
C ARG A 129 1.69 1.41 4.80
N ARG A 130 2.39 0.61 3.99
CA ARG A 130 3.82 0.79 3.76
C ARG A 130 4.01 2.02 2.86
N LEU A 131 5.06 2.79 3.08
CA LEU A 131 5.39 3.91 2.19
C LEU A 131 5.77 3.36 0.81
N GLU A 132 5.23 3.96 -0.24
CA GLU A 132 5.66 3.70 -1.62
C GLU A 132 7.02 4.35 -1.88
N ASP A 133 7.72 3.90 -2.92
CA ASP A 133 9.07 4.37 -3.22
C ASP A 133 9.14 5.88 -3.52
N HIS A 134 8.12 6.44 -4.16
CA HIS A 134 8.05 7.89 -4.42
C HIS A 134 7.87 8.70 -3.12
N GLU A 135 7.08 8.20 -2.17
CA GLU A 135 6.90 8.82 -0.85
C GLU A 135 8.19 8.73 -0.04
N ILE A 136 8.87 7.58 -0.09
CA ILE A 136 10.17 7.39 0.54
C ILE A 136 11.18 8.39 -0.02
N PHE A 137 11.23 8.55 -1.35
CA PHE A 137 12.09 9.52 -2.02
C PHE A 137 11.78 10.95 -1.57
N GLN A 138 10.51 11.35 -1.58
CA GLN A 138 10.11 12.68 -1.15
C GLN A 138 10.46 12.94 0.32
N LEU A 139 10.18 11.97 1.19
CA LEU A 139 10.48 12.07 2.61
C LEU A 139 11.98 12.24 2.84
N LYS A 140 12.82 11.41 2.21
CA LYS A 140 14.28 11.47 2.37
C LYS A 140 14.91 12.76 1.87
N ASN A 141 14.46 13.26 0.72
CA ASN A 141 15.13 14.39 0.07
C ASN A 141 14.58 15.75 0.50
N PHE A 142 13.29 15.85 0.83
CA PHE A 142 12.63 17.14 1.06
C PHE A 142 12.08 17.30 2.49
N VAL A 143 11.79 16.20 3.20
CA VAL A 143 11.11 16.26 4.51
C VAL A 143 12.06 15.99 5.68
N LEU A 144 12.89 14.95 5.61
CA LEU A 144 13.77 14.54 6.71
C LEU A 144 14.97 15.46 6.98
N PRO A 145 15.65 16.04 5.96
CA PRO A 145 16.83 16.84 6.21
C PRO A 145 16.54 17.99 7.18
N ASN A 146 17.39 18.15 8.20
CA ASN A 146 17.32 19.21 9.20
C ASN A 146 16.01 19.29 10.03
N ARG A 147 15.21 18.22 10.07
CA ARG A 147 13.98 18.16 10.86
C ARG A 147 14.03 17.08 11.94
N SER A 148 13.42 17.38 13.08
CA SER A 148 13.14 16.37 14.11
C SER A 148 12.06 15.41 13.62
N VAL A 149 11.94 14.23 14.24
CA VAL A 149 10.90 13.24 13.91
C VAL A 149 9.49 13.85 13.95
N VAL A 150 9.20 14.71 14.94
CA VAL A 150 7.91 15.37 15.09
C VAL A 150 7.68 16.40 13.99
N GLY A 151 8.71 17.20 13.66
CA GLY A 151 8.65 18.19 12.58
C GLY A 151 8.47 17.54 11.22
N ALA A 152 9.21 16.46 10.94
CA ALA A 152 9.09 15.68 9.72
C ALA A 152 7.71 15.04 9.58
N LYS A 153 7.13 14.49 10.65
CA LYS A 153 5.76 13.94 10.62
C LYS A 153 4.72 15.00 10.27
N ARG A 154 4.74 16.16 10.95
CA ARG A 154 3.81 17.26 10.68
C ARG A 154 3.96 17.76 9.24
N PHE A 155 5.19 17.89 8.75
CA PHE A 155 5.41 18.35 7.39
C PHE A 155 4.96 17.31 6.35
N ALA A 156 5.22 16.02 6.56
CA ALA A 156 4.69 14.96 5.71
C ALA A 156 3.16 15.00 5.60
N GLU A 157 2.47 15.21 6.73
CA GLU A 157 1.00 15.38 6.76
C GLU A 157 0.55 16.59 5.93
N THR A 158 1.28 17.72 5.97
CA THR A 158 0.96 18.88 5.11
C THR A 158 1.16 18.62 3.61
N GLN A 159 2.01 17.64 3.26
CA GLN A 159 2.22 17.20 1.89
C GLN A 159 1.26 16.05 1.49
N GLY A 160 0.30 15.71 2.36
CA GLY A 160 -0.66 14.62 2.10
C GLY A 160 -0.09 13.21 2.32
N ILE A 161 1.12 13.08 2.87
CA ILE A 161 1.76 11.79 3.12
C ILE A 161 1.49 11.37 4.57
N GLU A 162 0.64 10.35 4.75
CA GLU A 162 0.34 9.82 6.07
C GLU A 162 1.48 8.90 6.57
N VAL A 163 2.21 9.34 7.60
CA VAL A 163 3.36 8.60 8.14
C VAL A 163 3.27 8.38 9.65
N THR A 164 3.77 7.24 10.10
CA THR A 164 3.96 6.97 11.54
C THR A 164 5.33 7.44 12.02
N THR A 165 5.44 7.74 13.32
CA THR A 165 6.72 8.04 13.99
C THR A 165 7.77 6.96 13.71
N LYS A 166 7.37 5.68 13.70
CA LYS A 166 8.26 4.55 13.44
C LYS A 166 8.76 4.50 11.99
N GLN A 167 7.90 4.82 11.02
CA GLN A 167 8.32 4.92 9.61
C GLN A 167 9.35 6.03 9.41
N ILE A 168 9.12 7.21 9.99
CA ILE A 168 10.07 8.32 9.98
C ILE A 168 11.40 7.92 10.65
N GLN A 169 11.36 7.31 11.84
CA GLN A 169 12.56 6.84 12.52
C GLN A 169 13.36 5.81 11.69
N ASN A 170 12.67 4.88 11.03
CA ASN A 170 13.33 3.90 10.17
C ASN A 170 13.98 4.55 8.95
N LEU A 171 13.37 5.58 8.37
CA LEU A 171 13.95 6.31 7.24
C LEU A 171 15.18 7.15 7.64
N ILE A 172 15.13 7.77 8.82
CA ILE A 172 16.24 8.56 9.39
C ILE A 172 17.50 7.71 9.56
N ARG A 173 17.36 6.44 9.98
CA ARG A 173 18.50 5.51 10.15
C ARG A 173 19.31 5.28 8.87
N GLY A 174 18.72 5.55 7.70
CA GLY A 174 19.38 5.43 6.40
C GLY A 174 19.46 6.77 5.65
N SER A 175 19.53 7.88 6.38
CA SER A 175 19.70 9.24 5.85
C SER A 175 20.82 9.95 6.62
N GLU A 176 21.92 10.25 5.94
CA GLU A 176 23.12 10.86 6.55
C GLU A 176 22.88 12.30 7.03
N SER A 177 21.86 12.99 6.50
CA SER A 177 21.54 14.40 6.78
C SER A 177 20.42 14.60 7.82
N ALA A 178 19.94 13.53 8.45
CA ALA A 178 18.86 13.61 9.43
C ALA A 178 19.38 13.93 10.84
N VAL A 179 18.68 14.79 11.58
CA VAL A 179 19.05 15.13 12.97
C VAL A 179 18.70 13.95 13.89
N ILE A 180 19.71 13.16 14.25
CA ILE A 180 19.56 11.99 15.13
C ILE A 180 19.71 12.46 16.59
N GLY A 181 18.63 12.90 17.23
CA GLY A 181 18.64 13.22 18.66
C GLY A 181 17.38 13.90 19.20
N ARG A 182 17.19 13.86 20.53
CA ARG A 182 16.33 14.82 21.23
C ARG A 182 17.09 16.14 21.29
N THR A 183 16.98 16.94 20.25
CA THR A 183 17.37 18.33 20.38
C THR A 183 16.39 19.01 21.32
N GLY A 184 16.93 19.77 22.28
CA GLY A 184 16.14 20.58 23.22
C GLY A 184 15.22 21.57 22.47
N PRO A 185 14.49 22.44 23.20
CA PRO A 185 13.28 23.14 22.72
C PRO A 185 13.43 24.02 21.45
N ARG A 186 14.62 24.12 20.85
CA ARG A 186 14.92 24.95 19.67
C ARG A 186 15.95 24.28 18.75
N SER A 187 15.60 23.17 18.10
CA SER A 187 16.12 22.98 16.73
C SER A 187 15.34 23.90 15.81
N THR A 188 15.71 25.16 15.80
CA THR A 188 15.31 26.10 14.76
C THR A 188 15.80 25.55 13.43
N THR A 189 14.90 24.94 12.66
CA THR A 189 14.98 25.05 11.20
C THR A 189 14.84 26.54 10.93
N THR A 190 15.95 27.24 10.80
CA THR A 190 15.93 28.68 10.60
C THR A 190 15.27 28.92 9.24
N MET A 191 14.16 29.66 9.24
CA MET A 191 13.47 30.20 8.07
C MET A 191 14.40 30.68 6.92
N PRO A 192 15.61 31.22 7.17
CA PRO A 192 16.59 31.55 6.13
C PRO A 192 16.87 30.44 5.09
N ILE A 193 16.88 29.16 5.47
CA ILE A 193 17.19 28.06 4.51
C ILE A 193 15.99 27.76 3.60
N LEU A 194 14.76 28.01 4.08
CA LEU A 194 13.55 27.85 3.27
C LEU A 194 13.47 28.90 2.17
N SER A 195 13.95 30.13 2.44
CA SER A 195 14.06 31.18 1.43
C SER A 195 15.11 30.86 0.36
N GLU A 196 16.24 30.24 0.70
CA GLU A 196 17.25 29.83 -0.29
C GLU A 196 16.77 28.71 -1.22
N ILE A 197 16.05 27.73 -0.68
CA ILE A 197 15.49 26.63 -1.49
C ILE A 197 14.37 27.15 -2.42
N GLN A 198 13.54 28.09 -1.96
CA GLN A 198 12.50 28.71 -2.79
C GLN A 198 13.07 29.66 -3.86
N ALA A 199 14.17 30.37 -3.57
CA ALA A 199 14.85 31.22 -4.54
C ALA A 199 15.46 30.40 -5.69
N ASN A 200 16.14 29.29 -5.38
CA ASN A 200 16.77 28.42 -6.38
C ASN A 200 15.78 27.64 -7.28
N THR A 201 14.49 27.63 -6.92
CA THR A 201 13.45 26.96 -7.72
C THR A 201 12.78 27.92 -8.72
N LYS A 202 12.95 29.24 -8.57
CA LYS A 202 12.40 30.25 -9.48
C LYS A 202 13.33 30.65 -10.63
N GLU A 203 14.59 30.24 -10.60
CA GLU A 203 15.59 30.55 -11.64
C GLU A 203 15.87 29.37 -12.60
N LYS A 204 14.95 28.41 -12.74
CA LYS A 204 15.01 27.38 -13.78
C LYS A 204 13.68 27.23 -14.51
#